data_AF-M3A710-F1
#
_entry.id   AF-M3A710-F1
#
_cell.length_a   1.000
_cell.length_b   1.000
_cell.length_c   1.000
_cell.angle_alpha   90.00
_cell.angle_beta   90.00
_cell.angle_gamma   90.00
#
_symmetry.space_group_name_H-M   'P 1'
#
loop_
_entity.id
_entity.type
_entity.pdbx_description
1 polymer ?
#
loop_
_entity_poly.entity_id
_entity_poly.type
_entity_poly.pdbx_seq_one_letter_code
_entity_poly.pdbx_strand_id
1 'polypeptide(L)'
;MAAAAAAAAARLMRVRSFGALLCLALASTALADKSESSASTTSSASSLATYLTFKVPEPISAPGVNTSSGCGKELDSGFEPGADTAGPFTFNTSDGYGRKYTIHIPKYYHINKASPLIFGFPGNTNTYKDIEDQTDLSDESMNPYAIAVYVSGVNLGFVSNPGYGATKDATFPKVDDISFMEDFIEHLAGKFCIDTGRIWAVGHSNGGGLVNVMACDPTLSTKITAFAANSGAFYTNFTDGDPETIDTGTTTQGKCLPARGHIPFIEFHGTDDDVVEYEGADDHSSYGIRVLPDIQHWASSWAVRDGYSIDNVTSRPDDDVKVYQWGGPDNLGIITHYRLNGWIHSYARKSAGAPIDATPIIMEFFYNQTNFTTSRTATSTGTPTSTSSATASSTSSAAAGKFAESHIASVVAGLALAWVL
;
A
#
# COMPACT_ATOMS: atom_id res chain seq x y z
N MET A 1 -20.32 -12.12 42.06
CA MET A 1 -19.02 -12.27 42.74
C MET A 1 -17.99 -11.77 41.73
N ALA A 2 -17.70 -10.46 41.68
CA ALA A 2 -16.92 -9.66 42.63
C ALA A 2 -15.42 -10.01 42.58
N ALA A 3 -14.61 -8.96 42.31
CA ALA A 3 -13.15 -8.89 42.17
C ALA A 3 -12.59 -9.46 40.84
N ALA A 4 -11.81 -8.74 40.03
CA ALA A 4 -11.00 -7.56 40.27
C ALA A 4 -10.88 -6.68 39.01
N ALA A 5 -11.35 -5.45 39.12
CA ALA A 5 -11.06 -4.34 38.21
C ALA A 5 -10.79 -3.12 39.09
N ALA A 6 -9.52 -2.86 39.42
CA ALA A 6 -9.08 -1.64 40.11
C ALA A 6 -7.54 -1.57 40.24
N ALA A 7 -6.86 -1.04 39.22
CA ALA A 7 -5.58 -0.32 39.27
C ALA A 7 -5.31 0.15 37.83
N ALA A 8 -5.13 1.41 37.46
CA ALA A 8 -4.59 2.54 38.18
C ALA A 8 -5.21 3.85 37.65
N ALA A 9 -5.82 4.62 38.54
CA ALA A 9 -6.15 6.02 38.32
C ALA A 9 -5.99 6.76 39.64
N ALA A 10 -4.81 7.36 39.87
CA ALA A 10 -4.63 8.45 40.83
C ALA A 10 -3.19 8.98 40.77
N ARG A 11 -3.01 10.19 40.23
CA ARG A 11 -2.43 11.32 41.00
C ARG A 11 -2.54 12.62 40.21
N LEU A 12 -3.35 13.52 40.76
CA LEU A 12 -3.53 14.89 40.31
C LEU A 12 -3.11 15.86 41.43
N MET A 13 -2.57 16.99 40.99
CA MET A 13 -2.48 18.32 41.63
C MET A 13 -1.46 18.57 42.75
N ARG A 14 -0.54 19.50 42.45
CA ARG A 14 -0.18 20.59 43.37
C ARG A 14 -0.40 21.94 42.69
N VAL A 15 -1.19 22.75 43.37
CA VAL A 15 -1.54 24.15 43.10
C VAL A 15 -0.33 25.06 43.35
N ARG A 16 -0.17 26.12 42.54
CA ARG A 16 0.26 27.45 43.00
C ARG A 16 -0.09 28.54 41.96
N SER A 17 -1.02 29.39 42.35
CA SER A 17 -1.41 30.66 41.73
C SER A 17 -0.29 31.71 41.87
N PHE A 18 -0.16 32.66 40.93
CA PHE A 18 0.08 34.09 41.17
C PHE A 18 0.12 34.88 39.84
N GLY A 19 -0.54 36.04 39.80
CA GLY A 19 -0.10 37.19 38.99
C GLY A 19 -0.96 37.57 37.78
N ALA A 20 -1.99 38.39 38.01
CA ALA A 20 -2.60 39.23 36.99
C ALA A 20 -1.68 40.44 36.69
N LEU A 21 -1.55 40.85 35.42
CA LEU A 21 -1.25 42.25 35.07
C LEU A 21 -1.94 42.64 33.76
N LEU A 22 -2.57 43.81 33.84
CA LEU A 22 -3.41 44.52 32.88
C LEU A 22 -2.54 45.46 31.99
N CYS A 23 -3.05 45.81 30.79
CA CYS A 23 -2.82 47.01 29.94
C CYS A 23 -2.42 46.65 28.50
N LEU A 24 -2.81 47.34 27.42
CA LEU A 24 -3.82 48.36 27.14
C LEU A 24 -3.97 48.35 25.59
N ALA A 25 -5.15 48.68 25.07
CA ALA A 25 -5.43 48.78 23.65
C ALA A 25 -4.77 50.03 23.00
N LEU A 26 -4.39 49.91 21.72
CA LEU A 26 -4.39 51.04 20.78
C LEU A 26 -4.88 50.57 19.41
N ALA A 27 -6.04 51.10 19.02
CA ALA A 27 -6.56 51.07 17.66
C ALA A 27 -5.94 52.21 16.85
N SER A 28 -5.81 52.02 15.53
CA SER A 28 -5.65 53.11 14.57
C SER A 28 -6.41 52.73 13.30
N THR A 29 -7.50 53.45 13.06
CA THR A 29 -8.24 53.48 11.81
C THR A 29 -7.58 54.46 10.83
N ALA A 30 -7.50 54.10 9.55
CA ALA A 30 -7.40 55.06 8.47
C ALA A 30 -8.26 54.57 7.29
N LEU A 31 -9.31 55.32 7.01
CA LEU A 31 -10.22 55.23 5.87
C LEU A 31 -9.83 56.33 4.86
N ALA A 32 -9.92 56.01 3.57
CA ALA A 32 -10.36 56.84 2.43
C ALA A 32 -9.58 56.48 1.16
N ASP A 33 -10.09 56.56 -0.07
CA ASP A 33 -11.43 56.47 -0.68
C ASP A 33 -11.14 56.34 -2.21
N LYS A 34 -12.03 55.62 -2.92
CA LYS A 34 -12.36 55.69 -4.37
C LYS A 34 -11.37 55.38 -5.52
N SER A 35 -11.83 54.40 -6.31
CA SER A 35 -12.22 54.48 -7.74
C SER A 35 -11.12 54.50 -8.82
N GLU A 36 -11.00 53.40 -9.58
CA GLU A 36 -11.37 53.34 -11.01
C GLU A 36 -11.19 51.93 -11.58
N SER A 37 -11.89 51.67 -12.69
CA SER A 37 -12.09 50.37 -13.34
C SER A 37 -10.89 49.90 -14.16
N SER A 38 -10.65 48.58 -14.18
CA SER A 38 -10.24 47.89 -15.40
C SER A 38 -10.40 46.38 -15.23
N ALA A 39 -11.16 45.77 -16.14
CA ALA A 39 -11.20 44.33 -16.32
C ALA A 39 -9.79 43.82 -16.66
N SER A 40 -9.28 42.88 -15.87
CA SER A 40 -8.22 41.98 -16.31
C SER A 40 -8.54 40.57 -15.84
N THR A 41 -8.80 39.70 -16.80
CA THR A 41 -8.94 38.26 -16.63
C THR A 41 -7.61 37.69 -16.16
N THR A 42 -7.40 37.62 -14.85
CA THR A 42 -6.27 36.87 -14.27
C THR A 42 -6.76 35.49 -13.89
N SER A 43 -6.34 34.51 -14.70
CA SER A 43 -6.22 33.11 -14.31
C SER A 43 -5.46 33.04 -12.98
N SER A 44 -6.21 32.89 -11.89
CA SER A 44 -5.64 32.58 -10.58
C SER A 44 -5.43 31.07 -10.50
N ALA A 45 -4.31 30.59 -11.04
CA ALA A 45 -3.74 29.35 -10.55
C ALA A 45 -3.32 29.62 -9.11
N SER A 46 -4.20 29.28 -8.17
CA SER A 46 -3.90 29.28 -6.75
C SER A 46 -2.80 28.25 -6.53
N SER A 47 -1.56 28.70 -6.38
CA SER A 47 -0.43 27.84 -6.04
C SER A 47 -0.60 27.38 -4.59
N LEU A 48 -1.34 26.29 -4.41
CA LEU A 48 -1.22 25.48 -3.21
C LEU A 48 0.23 24.99 -3.14
N ALA A 49 0.84 25.09 -1.96
CA ALA A 49 2.09 24.39 -1.71
C ALA A 49 1.78 22.89 -1.80
N THR A 50 2.05 22.29 -2.97
CA THR A 50 1.91 20.85 -3.14
C THR A 50 3.04 20.18 -2.36
N TYR A 51 2.71 19.29 -1.42
CA TYR A 51 3.71 18.48 -0.70
C TYR A 51 4.43 17.50 -1.63
N LEU A 52 3.79 17.18 -2.76
CA LEU A 52 4.37 16.38 -3.83
C LEU A 52 5.37 17.22 -4.62
N THR A 53 6.60 16.74 -4.71
CA THR A 53 7.72 17.37 -5.43
C THR A 53 7.76 16.99 -6.92
N PHE A 54 6.80 16.19 -7.39
CA PHE A 54 6.71 15.69 -8.76
C PHE A 54 5.42 16.12 -9.45
N LYS A 55 5.42 16.06 -10.78
CA LYS A 55 4.21 16.32 -11.57
C LYS A 55 3.27 15.13 -11.46
N VAL A 56 2.14 15.33 -10.79
CA VAL A 56 1.12 14.29 -10.62
C VAL A 56 0.41 14.00 -11.97
N PRO A 57 0.42 12.74 -12.45
CA PRO A 57 -0.36 12.34 -13.62
C PRO A 57 -1.85 12.57 -13.45
N GLU A 58 -2.45 13.35 -14.36
CA GLU A 58 -3.88 13.65 -14.34
C GLU A 58 -4.77 12.40 -14.56
N PRO A 59 -6.06 12.46 -14.16
CA PRO A 59 -7.09 11.51 -14.57
C PRO A 59 -7.15 11.32 -16.10
N ILE A 60 -7.29 10.08 -16.57
CA ILE A 60 -7.37 9.78 -18.02
C ILE A 60 -8.76 10.08 -18.58
N SER A 61 -8.87 10.45 -19.85
CA SER A 61 -10.19 10.70 -20.47
C SER A 61 -11.02 9.41 -20.58
N ALA A 62 -12.32 9.52 -20.29
CA ALA A 62 -13.28 8.42 -20.42
C ALA A 62 -14.37 8.73 -21.47
N PRO A 63 -14.86 7.71 -22.21
CA PRO A 63 -14.47 6.30 -22.13
C PRO A 63 -13.09 6.05 -22.76
N GLY A 64 -12.37 5.05 -22.26
CA GLY A 64 -11.03 4.70 -22.74
C GLY A 64 -10.54 3.35 -22.22
N VAL A 65 -9.28 3.04 -22.49
CA VAL A 65 -8.61 1.89 -21.85
C VAL A 65 -8.52 2.16 -20.35
N ASN A 66 -8.79 1.15 -19.52
CA ASN A 66 -8.78 1.23 -18.05
C ASN A 66 -9.82 2.18 -17.43
N THR A 67 -10.87 2.58 -18.14
CA THR A 67 -11.95 3.39 -17.54
C THR A 67 -13.07 2.48 -17.05
N SER A 68 -13.54 2.68 -15.81
CA SER A 68 -14.60 1.89 -15.21
C SER A 68 -15.98 2.11 -15.86
N SER A 69 -16.92 1.22 -15.54
CA SER A 69 -18.31 1.30 -16.01
C SER A 69 -19.13 2.44 -15.36
N GLY A 70 -18.60 3.08 -14.32
CA GLY A 70 -19.15 4.26 -13.66
C GLY A 70 -18.85 5.58 -14.39
N CYS A 71 -17.94 5.58 -15.36
CA CYS A 71 -17.67 6.77 -16.16
C CYS A 71 -18.90 7.24 -16.95
N GLY A 72 -19.11 8.55 -16.98
CA GLY A 72 -20.26 9.23 -17.57
C GLY A 72 -21.51 9.24 -16.69
N LYS A 73 -21.52 8.57 -15.54
CA LYS A 73 -22.64 8.62 -14.58
C LYS A 73 -22.52 9.83 -13.67
N GLU A 74 -23.65 10.45 -13.37
CA GLU A 74 -23.74 11.48 -12.34
C GLU A 74 -23.44 10.88 -10.96
N LEU A 75 -22.86 11.70 -10.07
CA LEU A 75 -22.62 11.31 -8.69
C LEU A 75 -23.95 11.15 -7.94
N ASP A 76 -24.06 10.09 -7.14
CA ASP A 76 -25.20 9.91 -6.24
C ASP A 76 -25.31 11.10 -5.26
N SER A 77 -26.53 11.39 -4.81
CA SER A 77 -26.77 12.44 -3.82
C SER A 77 -25.94 12.23 -2.55
N GLY A 78 -25.18 13.24 -2.14
CA GLY A 78 -24.29 13.20 -0.97
C GLY A 78 -22.81 13.04 -1.31
N PHE A 79 -22.46 12.89 -2.59
CA PHE A 79 -21.08 13.02 -3.05
C PHE A 79 -20.88 14.34 -3.79
N GLU A 80 -19.90 15.13 -3.36
CA GLU A 80 -19.53 16.39 -3.99
C GLU A 80 -18.00 16.47 -4.12
N PRO A 81 -17.44 16.71 -5.32
CA PRO A 81 -16.01 16.85 -5.50
C PRO A 81 -15.42 17.98 -4.64
N GLY A 82 -14.39 17.66 -3.86
CA GLY A 82 -13.69 18.62 -3.00
C GLY A 82 -14.43 19.01 -1.72
N ALA A 83 -15.56 18.37 -1.43
CA ALA A 83 -16.22 18.48 -0.14
C ALA A 83 -15.57 17.57 0.91
N ASP A 84 -16.05 17.67 2.16
CA ASP A 84 -15.65 16.78 3.24
C ASP A 84 -15.95 15.31 2.90
N THR A 85 -15.19 14.41 3.51
CA THR A 85 -15.32 12.96 3.34
C THR A 85 -16.73 12.48 3.71
N ALA A 86 -17.37 11.78 2.77
CA ALA A 86 -18.73 11.29 2.91
C ALA A 86 -18.78 9.95 3.66
N GLY A 87 -19.83 9.76 4.48
CA GLY A 87 -20.11 8.53 5.23
C GLY A 87 -20.30 8.78 6.74
N PRO A 88 -20.21 7.73 7.57
CA PRO A 88 -19.89 6.35 7.20
C PRO A 88 -21.03 5.65 6.47
N PHE A 89 -20.65 4.84 5.49
CA PHE A 89 -21.53 3.89 4.80
C PHE A 89 -21.27 2.47 5.30
N THR A 90 -22.17 1.55 4.96
CA THR A 90 -21.99 0.12 5.21
C THR A 90 -22.13 -0.64 3.89
N PHE A 91 -21.12 -1.44 3.54
CA PHE A 91 -21.18 -2.40 2.44
C PHE A 91 -21.53 -3.78 3.01
N ASN A 92 -22.63 -4.36 2.55
CA ASN A 92 -23.05 -5.70 2.98
C ASN A 92 -22.32 -6.76 2.15
N THR A 93 -21.81 -7.79 2.84
CA THR A 93 -20.94 -8.82 2.28
C THR A 93 -21.57 -10.21 2.43
N SER A 94 -21.12 -11.16 1.60
CA SER A 94 -21.57 -12.55 1.62
C SER A 94 -21.18 -13.30 2.89
N ASP A 95 -20.11 -12.87 3.57
CA ASP A 95 -19.67 -13.40 4.86
C ASP A 95 -20.59 -13.02 6.04
N GLY A 96 -21.57 -12.14 5.81
CA GLY A 96 -22.55 -11.70 6.79
C GLY A 96 -22.10 -10.54 7.68
N TYR A 97 -20.94 -9.94 7.43
CA TYR A 97 -20.40 -8.82 8.22
C TYR A 97 -20.35 -7.51 7.42
N GLY A 98 -21.28 -6.59 7.68
CA GLY A 98 -21.23 -5.26 7.05
C GLY A 98 -19.90 -4.54 7.31
N ARG A 99 -19.22 -4.09 6.25
CA ARG A 99 -17.98 -3.30 6.34
C ARG A 99 -18.30 -1.81 6.32
N LYS A 100 -17.80 -1.08 7.32
CA LYS A 100 -17.97 0.38 7.40
C LYS A 100 -16.88 1.08 6.62
N TYR A 101 -17.24 2.10 5.86
CA TYR A 101 -16.28 2.89 5.10
C TYR A 101 -16.70 4.34 4.93
N THR A 102 -15.73 5.21 4.62
CA THR A 102 -15.93 6.58 4.18
C THR A 102 -15.25 6.81 2.83
N ILE A 103 -15.70 7.81 2.07
CA ILE A 103 -15.16 8.14 0.75
C ILE A 103 -14.92 9.64 0.64
N HIS A 104 -13.71 10.02 0.25
CA HIS A 104 -13.37 11.37 -0.18
C HIS A 104 -13.31 11.45 -1.71
N ILE A 105 -14.08 12.38 -2.29
CA ILE A 105 -14.06 12.64 -3.74
C ILE A 105 -13.16 13.84 -4.00
N PRO A 106 -12.05 13.69 -4.73
CA PRO A 106 -11.09 14.76 -4.93
C PRO A 106 -11.74 15.90 -5.73
N LYS A 107 -11.32 17.13 -5.45
CA LYS A 107 -11.82 18.37 -6.08
C LYS A 107 -11.81 18.34 -7.61
N TYR A 108 -10.83 17.67 -8.20
CA TYR A 108 -10.66 17.58 -9.65
C TYR A 108 -11.33 16.35 -10.28
N TYR A 109 -12.14 15.62 -9.51
CA TYR A 109 -12.96 14.53 -10.05
C TYR A 109 -13.89 15.03 -11.15
N HIS A 110 -14.02 14.25 -12.22
CA HIS A 110 -14.95 14.53 -13.30
C HIS A 110 -15.50 13.22 -13.87
N ILE A 111 -16.80 13.19 -14.17
CA ILE A 111 -17.47 11.96 -14.64
C ILE A 111 -16.92 11.42 -15.96
N ASN A 112 -16.27 12.26 -16.78
CA ASN A 112 -15.62 11.88 -18.04
C ASN A 112 -14.09 11.85 -17.95
N LYS A 113 -13.53 11.88 -16.73
CA LYS A 113 -12.09 11.70 -16.50
C LYS A 113 -11.88 10.68 -15.37
N ALA A 114 -11.40 9.50 -15.73
CA ALA A 114 -11.21 8.38 -14.81
C ALA A 114 -10.11 8.70 -13.80
N SER A 115 -10.53 8.80 -12.54
CA SER A 115 -9.69 9.15 -11.39
C SER A 115 -9.06 7.90 -10.80
N PRO A 116 -7.81 7.93 -10.30
CA PRO A 116 -7.26 6.85 -9.51
C PRO A 116 -8.14 6.51 -8.30
N LEU A 117 -7.95 5.33 -7.73
CA LEU A 117 -8.62 4.88 -6.51
C LEU A 117 -7.57 4.45 -5.48
N ILE A 118 -7.66 4.95 -4.25
CA ILE A 118 -6.77 4.57 -3.16
C ILE A 118 -7.58 4.10 -1.96
N PHE A 119 -7.21 2.95 -1.41
CA PHE A 119 -7.78 2.42 -0.18
C PHE A 119 -6.86 2.64 1.00
N GLY A 120 -7.42 3.09 2.13
CA GLY A 120 -6.73 3.20 3.41
C GLY A 120 -7.27 2.20 4.44
N PHE A 121 -6.38 1.41 5.03
CA PHE A 121 -6.71 0.40 6.05
C PHE A 121 -6.03 0.70 7.40
N PRO A 122 -6.81 0.91 8.48
CA PRO A 122 -6.28 1.21 9.80
C PRO A 122 -5.60 0.00 10.46
N GLY A 123 -4.88 0.27 11.55
CA GLY A 123 -4.40 -0.76 12.46
C GLY A 123 -5.53 -1.44 13.24
N ASN A 124 -5.18 -2.49 13.99
CA ASN A 124 -6.14 -3.18 14.85
C ASN A 124 -6.68 -2.21 15.91
N THR A 125 -7.97 -2.30 16.26
CA THR A 125 -8.70 -1.38 17.15
C THR A 125 -8.96 0.04 16.61
N ASN A 126 -8.47 0.36 15.41
CA ASN A 126 -8.67 1.66 14.77
C ASN A 126 -9.79 1.60 13.70
N THR A 127 -10.25 2.77 13.28
CA THR A 127 -11.39 2.97 12.39
C THR A 127 -10.97 3.63 11.08
N TYR A 128 -11.92 3.73 10.13
CA TYR A 128 -11.74 4.48 8.88
C TYR A 128 -11.29 5.94 9.14
N LYS A 129 -11.74 6.54 10.25
CA LYS A 129 -11.37 7.92 10.60
C LYS A 129 -9.91 8.02 11.03
N ASP A 130 -9.43 7.04 11.80
CA ASP A 130 -8.05 7.05 12.30
C ASP A 130 -7.05 6.95 11.13
N ILE A 131 -7.31 6.10 10.14
CA ILE A 131 -6.43 5.98 8.97
C ILE A 131 -6.55 7.18 8.02
N GLU A 132 -7.73 7.80 7.92
CA GLU A 132 -7.89 9.06 7.21
C GLU A 132 -7.02 10.15 7.85
N ASP A 133 -7.12 10.31 9.17
CA ASP A 133 -6.34 11.27 9.93
C ASP A 133 -4.84 10.94 9.90
N GLN A 134 -4.44 9.67 9.84
CA GLN A 134 -3.03 9.24 9.73
C GLN A 134 -2.43 9.50 8.35
N THR A 135 -3.20 9.31 7.29
CA THR A 135 -2.65 9.31 5.92
C THR A 135 -2.78 10.66 5.22
N ASP A 136 -3.72 11.52 5.63
CA ASP A 136 -4.09 12.77 4.92
C ASP A 136 -4.46 12.56 3.45
N LEU A 137 -4.92 11.38 3.05
CA LEU A 137 -5.29 11.13 1.64
C LEU A 137 -6.55 11.88 1.19
N SER A 138 -7.24 12.56 2.11
CA SER A 138 -8.33 13.49 1.82
C SER A 138 -7.84 14.92 1.57
N ASP A 139 -6.55 15.20 1.79
CA ASP A 139 -5.95 16.52 1.53
C ASP A 139 -5.55 16.66 0.06
N GLU A 140 -6.06 17.69 -0.62
CA GLU A 140 -5.78 17.96 -2.04
C GLU A 140 -4.30 18.19 -2.36
N SER A 141 -3.49 18.58 -1.37
CA SER A 141 -2.05 18.78 -1.51
C SER A 141 -1.24 17.49 -1.48
N MET A 142 -1.81 16.41 -0.93
CA MET A 142 -1.24 15.06 -0.88
C MET A 142 -1.84 14.15 -1.96
N ASN A 143 -3.15 14.27 -2.19
CA ASN A 143 -3.90 13.44 -3.11
C ASN A 143 -4.88 14.30 -3.95
N PRO A 144 -4.39 14.96 -5.02
CA PRO A 144 -5.22 15.86 -5.81
C PRO A 144 -6.26 15.13 -6.69
N TYR A 145 -6.05 13.85 -7.02
CA TYR A 145 -6.81 13.18 -8.07
C TYR A 145 -7.39 11.81 -7.71
N ALA A 146 -6.90 11.10 -6.70
CA ALA A 146 -7.43 9.78 -6.38
C ALA A 146 -8.68 9.91 -5.50
N ILE A 147 -9.70 9.10 -5.78
CA ILE A 147 -10.78 8.85 -4.83
C ILE A 147 -10.18 8.08 -3.66
N ALA A 148 -10.27 8.63 -2.44
CA ALA A 148 -9.77 7.96 -1.24
C ALA A 148 -10.91 7.27 -0.51
N VAL A 149 -10.73 5.98 -0.20
CA VAL A 149 -11.72 5.15 0.48
C VAL A 149 -11.10 4.55 1.73
N TYR A 150 -11.65 4.86 2.89
CA TYR A 150 -11.15 4.39 4.17
C TYR A 150 -12.08 3.33 4.73
N VAL A 151 -11.55 2.17 5.10
CA VAL A 151 -12.36 1.00 5.46
C VAL A 151 -12.05 0.55 6.88
N SER A 152 -13.06 0.30 7.69
CA SER A 152 -12.92 -0.38 8.99
C SER A 152 -13.04 -1.89 8.85
N GLY A 153 -12.16 -2.60 9.55
CA GLY A 153 -12.25 -4.04 9.72
C GLY A 153 -13.44 -4.49 10.58
N VAL A 154 -13.79 -5.77 10.48
CA VAL A 154 -14.83 -6.37 11.34
C VAL A 154 -14.32 -6.36 12.78
N ASN A 155 -15.14 -5.87 13.71
CA ASN A 155 -14.71 -5.70 15.09
C ASN A 155 -13.35 -4.97 15.23
N LEU A 156 -13.07 -4.03 14.31
CA LEU A 156 -11.84 -3.24 14.24
C LEU A 156 -10.57 -4.08 13.96
N GLY A 157 -10.70 -5.20 13.26
CA GLY A 157 -9.55 -5.98 12.78
C GLY A 157 -9.80 -6.62 11.41
N PHE A 158 -8.70 -7.03 10.77
CA PHE A 158 -8.66 -7.64 9.44
C PHE A 158 -8.04 -9.03 9.47
N VAL A 159 -8.28 -9.82 8.43
CA VAL A 159 -7.81 -11.22 8.28
C VAL A 159 -6.29 -11.41 8.31
N SER A 160 -5.49 -10.35 8.12
CA SER A 160 -4.04 -10.39 8.36
C SER A 160 -3.69 -10.65 9.85
N ASN A 161 -4.61 -10.40 10.77
CA ASN A 161 -4.48 -10.79 12.17
C ASN A 161 -4.92 -12.27 12.33
N PRO A 162 -4.12 -13.14 12.96
CA PRO A 162 -4.46 -14.56 13.15
C PRO A 162 -5.80 -14.82 13.85
N GLY A 163 -6.34 -13.87 14.60
CA GLY A 163 -7.66 -13.92 15.25
C GLY A 163 -8.85 -13.74 14.30
N TYR A 164 -8.62 -13.46 13.01
CA TYR A 164 -9.62 -13.20 11.99
C TYR A 164 -9.42 -14.11 10.76
N GLY A 165 -10.51 -14.41 10.06
CA GLY A 165 -10.49 -15.28 8.88
C GLY A 165 -10.42 -16.77 9.22
N ALA A 166 -10.29 -17.63 8.22
CA ALA A 166 -10.47 -19.08 8.35
C ALA A 166 -9.29 -19.82 9.04
N THR A 167 -8.71 -19.22 10.09
CA THR A 167 -7.71 -19.88 10.93
C THR A 167 -8.41 -20.72 12.01
N LYS A 168 -7.77 -21.82 12.43
CA LYS A 168 -8.34 -22.80 13.37
C LYS A 168 -8.83 -22.18 14.68
N ASP A 169 -8.15 -21.15 15.15
CA ASP A 169 -8.35 -20.54 16.47
C ASP A 169 -8.85 -19.07 16.36
N ALA A 170 -9.33 -18.65 15.19
CA ALA A 170 -9.86 -17.31 14.98
C ALA A 170 -11.11 -17.04 15.83
N THR A 171 -11.15 -15.84 16.43
CA THR A 171 -12.35 -15.31 17.08
C THR A 171 -13.44 -14.96 16.06
N PHE A 172 -13.02 -14.56 14.85
CA PHE A 172 -13.92 -14.21 13.75
C PHE A 172 -13.66 -15.09 12.51
N PRO A 173 -13.98 -16.39 12.57
CA PRO A 173 -13.52 -17.38 11.59
C PRO A 173 -14.18 -17.26 10.21
N LYS A 174 -15.23 -16.46 10.10
CA LYS A 174 -16.01 -16.27 8.86
C LYS A 174 -15.66 -14.98 8.13
N VAL A 175 -14.88 -14.07 8.73
CA VAL A 175 -14.52 -12.80 8.11
C VAL A 175 -13.72 -13.07 6.85
N ASP A 176 -14.20 -12.55 5.72
CA ASP A 176 -13.54 -12.68 4.42
C ASP A 176 -13.33 -11.29 3.82
N ASP A 177 -12.17 -10.70 4.13
CA ASP A 177 -11.81 -9.39 3.59
C ASP A 177 -11.41 -9.45 2.11
N ILE A 178 -11.04 -10.63 1.59
CA ILE A 178 -10.60 -10.79 0.19
C ILE A 178 -11.81 -10.74 -0.75
N SER A 179 -12.80 -11.61 -0.52
CA SER A 179 -14.04 -11.57 -1.29
C SER A 179 -14.76 -10.22 -1.14
N PHE A 180 -14.73 -9.63 0.07
CA PHE A 180 -15.23 -8.28 0.28
C PHE A 180 -14.53 -7.26 -0.62
N MET A 181 -13.21 -7.20 -0.65
CA MET A 181 -12.48 -6.23 -1.46
C MET A 181 -12.69 -6.44 -2.95
N GLU A 182 -12.82 -7.70 -3.40
CA GLU A 182 -13.14 -8.00 -4.79
C GLU A 182 -14.49 -7.41 -5.22
N ASP A 183 -15.54 -7.64 -4.42
CA ASP A 183 -16.89 -7.12 -4.67
C ASP A 183 -16.95 -5.61 -4.51
N PHE A 184 -16.21 -5.06 -3.55
CA PHE A 184 -16.23 -3.65 -3.22
C PHE A 184 -15.53 -2.80 -4.28
N ILE A 185 -14.43 -3.27 -4.86
CA ILE A 185 -13.78 -2.61 -6.01
C ILE A 185 -14.77 -2.53 -7.19
N GLU A 186 -15.47 -3.62 -7.51
CA GLU A 186 -16.46 -3.63 -8.59
C GLU A 186 -17.64 -2.69 -8.28
N HIS A 187 -18.11 -2.68 -7.04
CA HIS A 187 -19.17 -1.76 -6.60
C HIS A 187 -18.78 -0.30 -6.83
N LEU A 188 -17.57 0.10 -6.44
CA LEU A 188 -17.07 1.46 -6.63
C LEU A 188 -16.87 1.77 -8.11
N ALA A 189 -16.30 0.83 -8.87
CA ALA A 189 -16.09 0.96 -10.31
C ALA A 189 -17.40 1.15 -11.08
N GLY A 190 -18.51 0.57 -10.61
CA GLY A 190 -19.84 0.77 -11.16
C GLY A 190 -20.48 2.13 -10.85
N LYS A 191 -20.01 2.83 -9.81
CA LYS A 191 -20.57 4.10 -9.33
C LYS A 191 -19.76 5.33 -9.74
N PHE A 192 -18.43 5.23 -9.67
CA PHE A 192 -17.53 6.35 -9.92
C PHE A 192 -16.75 6.12 -11.22
N CYS A 193 -16.32 7.22 -11.85
CA CYS A 193 -15.40 7.16 -12.97
C CYS A 193 -13.97 6.90 -12.47
N ILE A 194 -13.58 5.62 -12.43
CA ILE A 194 -12.32 5.14 -11.87
C ILE A 194 -11.39 4.68 -12.99
N ASP A 195 -10.11 5.03 -12.83
CA ASP A 195 -9.01 4.46 -13.59
C ASP A 195 -8.64 3.10 -12.98
N THR A 196 -9.10 2.03 -13.61
CA THR A 196 -8.80 0.65 -13.19
C THR A 196 -7.32 0.29 -13.36
N GLY A 197 -6.54 1.17 -14.01
CA GLY A 197 -5.10 1.09 -14.14
C GLY A 197 -4.33 1.80 -13.01
N ARG A 198 -5.02 2.45 -12.08
CA ARG A 198 -4.42 3.14 -10.92
C ARG A 198 -5.29 2.92 -9.68
N ILE A 199 -5.34 1.67 -9.23
CA ILE A 199 -5.95 1.27 -7.95
C ILE A 199 -4.82 0.94 -6.97
N TRP A 200 -4.81 1.55 -5.80
CA TRP A 200 -3.75 1.41 -4.81
C TRP A 200 -4.30 1.10 -3.43
N ALA A 201 -3.47 0.53 -2.57
CA ALA A 201 -3.82 0.22 -1.20
C ALA A 201 -2.69 0.61 -0.24
N VAL A 202 -3.02 1.36 0.81
CA VAL A 202 -2.13 1.71 1.91
C VAL A 202 -2.71 1.22 3.23
N GLY A 203 -1.86 0.74 4.13
CA GLY A 203 -2.30 0.30 5.44
C GLY A 203 -1.29 0.55 6.55
N HIS A 204 -1.79 0.65 7.78
CA HIS A 204 -0.98 0.74 8.99
C HIS A 204 -1.15 -0.51 9.85
N SER A 205 -0.08 -1.03 10.46
CA SER A 205 -0.18 -2.14 11.43
C SER A 205 -0.91 -3.35 10.85
N ASN A 206 -2.01 -3.80 11.46
CA ASN A 206 -2.88 -4.86 10.92
C ASN A 206 -3.39 -4.56 9.50
N GLY A 207 -3.75 -3.31 9.19
CA GLY A 207 -4.10 -2.87 7.84
C GLY A 207 -2.93 -2.96 6.85
N GLY A 208 -1.70 -2.69 7.31
CA GLY A 208 -0.49 -2.92 6.50
C GLY A 208 -0.28 -4.40 6.19
N GLY A 209 -0.55 -5.26 7.17
CA GLY A 209 -0.62 -6.71 6.97
C GLY A 209 -1.69 -7.11 5.95
N LEU A 210 -2.88 -6.48 5.98
CA LEU A 210 -3.95 -6.78 5.02
C LEU A 210 -3.54 -6.41 3.60
N VAL A 211 -2.86 -5.27 3.41
CA VAL A 211 -2.30 -4.86 2.12
C VAL A 211 -1.34 -5.93 1.58
N ASN A 212 -0.51 -6.54 2.43
CA ASN A 212 0.33 -7.69 2.05
C ASN A 212 -0.48 -8.94 1.69
N VAL A 213 -1.54 -9.25 2.43
CA VAL A 213 -2.45 -10.37 2.07
C VAL A 213 -3.09 -10.13 0.70
N MET A 214 -3.56 -8.92 0.40
CA MET A 214 -4.14 -8.58 -0.91
C MET A 214 -3.10 -8.62 -2.04
N ALA A 215 -1.85 -8.22 -1.77
CA ALA A 215 -0.76 -8.33 -2.72
C ALA A 215 -0.43 -9.79 -3.05
N CYS A 216 -0.60 -10.70 -2.09
CA CYS A 216 -0.40 -12.14 -2.24
C CYS A 216 -1.57 -12.87 -2.92
N ASP A 217 -2.77 -12.27 -2.93
CA ASP A 217 -3.97 -12.90 -3.47
C ASP A 217 -3.96 -12.91 -5.02
N PRO A 218 -4.23 -14.05 -5.67
CA PRO A 218 -4.20 -14.15 -7.13
C PRO A 218 -5.20 -13.22 -7.84
N THR A 219 -6.36 -12.90 -7.24
CA THR A 219 -7.34 -12.03 -7.89
C THR A 219 -7.00 -10.56 -7.64
N LEU A 220 -6.83 -10.17 -6.38
CA LEU A 220 -6.61 -8.78 -5.98
C LEU A 220 -5.27 -8.26 -6.47
N SER A 221 -4.23 -9.09 -6.57
CA SER A 221 -2.97 -8.71 -7.22
C SER A 221 -3.15 -8.25 -8.67
N THR A 222 -4.19 -8.69 -9.39
CA THR A 222 -4.49 -8.22 -10.76
C THR A 222 -5.35 -6.96 -10.80
N LYS A 223 -6.08 -6.66 -9.72
CA LYS A 223 -6.96 -5.49 -9.60
C LYS A 223 -6.24 -4.29 -8.98
N ILE A 224 -5.35 -4.52 -8.04
CA ILE A 224 -4.59 -3.49 -7.32
C ILE A 224 -3.19 -3.39 -7.91
N THR A 225 -2.83 -2.17 -8.30
CA THR A 225 -1.60 -1.86 -9.05
C THR A 225 -0.38 -1.77 -8.15
N ALA A 226 -0.52 -1.18 -6.96
CA ALA A 226 0.60 -0.95 -6.04
C ALA A 226 0.12 -0.93 -4.58
N PHE A 227 1.05 -1.26 -3.68
CA PHE A 227 0.79 -1.52 -2.28
C PHE A 227 1.76 -0.72 -1.39
N ALA A 228 1.26 -0.21 -0.27
CA ALA A 228 2.07 0.48 0.72
C ALA A 228 1.71 0.07 2.15
N ALA A 229 2.72 -0.07 3.00
CA ALA A 229 2.50 -0.35 4.42
C ALA A 229 3.35 0.55 5.32
N ASN A 230 2.80 0.91 6.47
CA ASN A 230 3.53 1.51 7.59
C ASN A 230 3.41 0.58 8.80
N SER A 231 4.54 0.25 9.43
CA SER A 231 4.62 -0.69 10.55
C SER A 231 3.79 -1.96 10.31
N GLY A 232 3.89 -2.56 9.13
CA GLY A 232 2.96 -3.60 8.68
C GLY A 232 3.09 -4.91 9.47
N ALA A 233 1.97 -5.44 9.99
CA ALA A 233 1.95 -6.72 10.70
C ALA A 233 1.95 -7.92 9.72
N PHE A 234 3.13 -8.31 9.23
CA PHE A 234 3.31 -9.32 8.18
C PHE A 234 3.34 -10.76 8.71
N TYR A 235 2.32 -11.14 9.48
CA TYR A 235 2.21 -12.49 10.05
C TYR A 235 2.33 -13.60 8.99
N THR A 236 3.22 -14.56 9.25
CA THR A 236 3.29 -15.80 8.48
C THR A 236 2.28 -16.83 8.99
N ASN A 237 2.13 -17.96 8.29
CA ASN A 237 1.32 -19.06 8.80
C ASN A 237 2.10 -20.00 9.74
N PHE A 238 3.38 -19.71 10.02
CA PHE A 238 4.19 -20.50 10.91
C PHE A 238 3.92 -20.14 12.36
N THR A 239 3.93 -21.15 13.21
CA THR A 239 3.83 -20.96 14.66
C THR A 239 5.18 -20.90 15.34
N ASP A 240 6.26 -21.31 14.68
CA ASP A 240 7.62 -21.32 15.21
C ASP A 240 8.60 -21.16 14.04
N GLY A 241 9.79 -20.66 14.33
CA GLY A 241 10.84 -20.40 13.35
C GLY A 241 11.57 -19.09 13.59
N ASP A 242 12.72 -18.96 12.94
CA ASP A 242 13.60 -17.81 13.06
C ASP A 242 13.10 -16.64 12.19
N PRO A 243 12.80 -15.46 12.76
CA PRO A 243 12.33 -14.29 12.02
C PRO A 243 13.23 -13.87 10.85
N GLU A 244 14.55 -14.11 10.93
CA GLU A 244 15.51 -13.74 9.88
C GLU A 244 15.46 -14.70 8.67
N THR A 245 14.89 -15.89 8.83
CA THR A 245 14.95 -16.95 7.80
C THR A 245 13.61 -17.63 7.49
N ILE A 246 12.55 -17.30 8.22
CA ILE A 246 11.23 -17.90 8.06
C ILE A 246 10.66 -17.71 6.66
N ASP A 247 9.94 -18.70 6.13
CA ASP A 247 9.32 -18.58 4.81
C ASP A 247 8.15 -17.57 4.82
N THR A 248 8.38 -16.42 4.19
CA THR A 248 7.36 -15.35 4.04
C THR A 248 6.41 -15.59 2.86
N GLY A 249 6.58 -16.68 2.11
CA GLY A 249 5.64 -17.16 1.08
C GLY A 249 4.34 -17.72 1.64
N THR A 250 4.14 -17.65 2.96
CA THR A 250 2.88 -17.95 3.63
C THR A 250 2.40 -16.72 4.39
N THR A 251 1.13 -16.38 4.23
CA THR A 251 0.42 -15.40 5.05
C THR A 251 -0.59 -16.13 5.94
N THR A 252 -1.19 -15.43 6.89
CA THR A 252 -2.30 -15.98 7.70
C THR A 252 -3.47 -16.52 6.86
N GLN A 253 -3.63 -16.03 5.63
CA GLN A 253 -4.72 -16.40 4.72
C GLN A 253 -4.29 -17.36 3.59
N GLY A 254 -3.11 -17.98 3.71
CA GLY A 254 -2.65 -19.03 2.80
C GLY A 254 -1.34 -18.69 2.09
N LYS A 255 -1.05 -19.43 1.01
CA LYS A 255 0.16 -19.24 0.21
C LYS A 255 0.11 -17.91 -0.54
N CYS A 256 1.24 -17.23 -0.60
CA CYS A 256 1.39 -16.02 -1.39
C CYS A 256 1.57 -16.36 -2.87
N LEU A 257 0.55 -16.11 -3.69
CA LEU A 257 0.47 -16.53 -5.10
C LEU A 257 -0.13 -15.41 -5.98
N PRO A 258 0.52 -14.25 -6.11
CA PRO A 258 0.05 -13.21 -7.01
C PRO A 258 -0.05 -13.74 -8.45
N ALA A 259 -1.09 -13.34 -9.18
CA ALA A 259 -1.31 -13.82 -10.56
C ALA A 259 -0.60 -12.98 -11.62
N ARG A 260 0.19 -11.99 -11.20
CA ARG A 260 1.13 -11.23 -12.03
C ARG A 260 2.48 -11.09 -11.33
N GLY A 261 3.54 -10.96 -12.10
CA GLY A 261 4.84 -10.55 -11.57
C GLY A 261 4.93 -9.03 -11.42
N HIS A 262 6.01 -8.59 -10.78
CA HIS A 262 6.34 -7.17 -10.59
C HIS A 262 5.28 -6.46 -9.74
N ILE A 263 5.00 -6.99 -8.55
CA ILE A 263 4.11 -6.40 -7.55
C ILE A 263 4.84 -5.25 -6.86
N PRO A 264 4.48 -3.98 -7.13
CA PRO A 264 5.14 -2.86 -6.48
C PRO A 264 4.70 -2.76 -5.02
N PHE A 265 5.67 -2.75 -4.11
CA PHE A 265 5.43 -2.63 -2.68
C PHE A 265 6.42 -1.66 -2.04
N ILE A 266 5.91 -0.67 -1.32
CA ILE A 266 6.70 0.23 -0.47
C ILE A 266 6.34 0.06 1.01
N GLU A 267 7.35 -0.01 1.87
CA GLU A 267 7.18 -0.25 3.31
C GLU A 267 7.99 0.75 4.13
N PHE A 268 7.46 1.13 5.29
CA PHE A 268 8.10 2.01 6.27
C PHE A 268 7.99 1.40 7.65
N HIS A 269 9.10 1.29 8.38
CA HIS A 269 9.12 0.66 9.70
C HIS A 269 10.10 1.32 10.66
N GLY A 270 9.64 1.52 11.90
CA GLY A 270 10.44 2.04 12.99
C GLY A 270 11.28 0.97 13.67
N THR A 271 12.50 1.32 14.10
CA THR A 271 13.40 0.36 14.79
C THR A 271 13.07 0.17 16.26
N ASP A 272 12.32 1.09 16.83
CA ASP A 272 11.86 1.09 18.22
C ASP A 272 10.35 0.76 18.26
N ASP A 273 9.84 0.10 17.22
CA ASP A 273 8.50 -0.46 17.15
C ASP A 273 8.39 -1.64 18.12
N ASP A 274 7.65 -1.48 19.21
CA ASP A 274 7.46 -2.47 20.28
C ASP A 274 6.14 -3.26 20.15
N VAL A 275 5.47 -3.14 18.99
CA VAL A 275 4.19 -3.82 18.70
C VAL A 275 4.28 -4.71 17.46
N VAL A 276 5.05 -4.29 16.46
CA VAL A 276 5.46 -5.12 15.35
C VAL A 276 6.96 -4.91 15.24
N GLU A 277 7.72 -5.77 15.91
CA GLU A 277 9.16 -5.55 16.06
C GLU A 277 9.86 -5.55 14.70
N TYR A 278 10.78 -4.61 14.51
CA TYR A 278 11.51 -4.44 13.26
C TYR A 278 12.32 -5.68 12.88
N GLU A 279 12.95 -6.32 13.87
CA GLU A 279 13.74 -7.56 13.69
C GLU A 279 12.84 -8.82 13.66
N GLY A 280 11.51 -8.63 13.67
CA GLY A 280 10.52 -9.69 13.74
C GLY A 280 10.36 -10.27 15.14
N ALA A 281 9.45 -11.25 15.26
CA ALA A 281 9.14 -11.88 16.54
C ALA A 281 8.72 -13.34 16.34
N ASP A 282 9.29 -14.22 17.18
CA ASP A 282 8.96 -15.63 17.30
C ASP A 282 8.17 -15.94 18.59
N ASP A 283 8.01 -14.94 19.48
CA ASP A 283 7.44 -15.12 20.79
C ASP A 283 5.90 -15.18 20.73
N HIS A 284 5.34 -16.29 21.21
CA HIS A 284 3.89 -16.54 21.10
C HIS A 284 3.07 -15.75 22.14
N SER A 285 3.73 -14.89 22.94
CA SER A 285 3.17 -14.29 24.14
C SER A 285 2.58 -12.90 23.91
N SER A 286 3.14 -12.14 22.95
CA SER A 286 2.77 -10.75 22.69
C SER A 286 2.01 -10.56 21.36
N TYR A 287 2.31 -11.36 20.34
CA TYR A 287 1.83 -11.16 18.95
C TYR A 287 0.86 -12.24 18.45
N GLY A 288 0.45 -13.15 19.34
CA GLY A 288 -0.32 -14.34 18.99
C GLY A 288 0.56 -15.52 18.56
N ILE A 289 -0.05 -16.60 18.09
CA ILE A 289 0.63 -17.88 17.82
C ILE A 289 1.32 -17.86 16.43
N ARG A 290 1.71 -16.71 15.88
CA ARG A 290 2.27 -16.63 14.51
C ARG A 290 3.53 -15.79 14.47
N VAL A 291 4.51 -16.29 13.72
CA VAL A 291 5.82 -15.64 13.55
C VAL A 291 5.67 -14.40 12.68
N LEU A 292 6.23 -13.29 13.15
CA LEU A 292 6.51 -12.08 12.37
C LEU A 292 7.95 -12.17 11.84
N PRO A 293 8.17 -12.03 10.52
CA PRO A 293 9.51 -12.01 9.96
C PRO A 293 10.23 -10.69 10.28
N ASP A 294 11.57 -10.71 10.26
CA ASP A 294 12.35 -9.48 10.14
C ASP A 294 11.88 -8.70 8.89
N ILE A 295 11.78 -7.38 9.00
CA ILE A 295 11.23 -6.54 7.94
C ILE A 295 12.14 -6.49 6.72
N GLN A 296 13.47 -6.53 6.91
CA GLN A 296 14.41 -6.58 5.78
C GLN A 296 14.35 -7.93 5.05
N HIS A 297 14.22 -9.03 5.79
CA HIS A 297 13.98 -10.37 5.24
C HIS A 297 12.64 -10.44 4.49
N TRP A 298 11.57 -9.89 5.06
CA TRP A 298 10.27 -9.79 4.37
C TRP A 298 10.36 -9.02 3.05
N ALA A 299 11.02 -7.86 3.04
CA ALA A 299 11.16 -7.02 1.85
C ALA A 299 12.04 -7.70 0.77
N SER A 300 13.19 -8.27 1.16
CA SER A 300 14.05 -8.99 0.24
C SER A 300 13.38 -10.27 -0.31
N SER A 301 12.57 -10.95 0.50
CA SER A 301 11.75 -12.08 0.06
C SER A 301 10.69 -11.67 -0.98
N TRP A 302 10.10 -10.48 -0.87
CA TRP A 302 9.24 -9.91 -1.92
C TRP A 302 10.01 -9.69 -3.23
N ALA A 303 11.22 -9.15 -3.16
CA ALA A 303 12.06 -8.99 -4.34
C ALA A 303 12.33 -10.32 -5.04
N VAL A 304 12.70 -11.36 -4.27
CA VAL A 304 12.93 -12.71 -4.81
C VAL A 304 11.66 -13.30 -5.41
N ARG A 305 10.49 -13.09 -4.77
CA ARG A 305 9.20 -13.57 -5.28
C ARG A 305 8.84 -12.98 -6.64
N ASP A 306 9.20 -11.72 -6.88
CA ASP A 306 9.07 -11.05 -8.17
C ASP A 306 10.18 -11.37 -9.17
N GLY A 307 11.12 -12.25 -8.81
CA GLY A 307 12.22 -12.70 -9.67
C GLY A 307 13.45 -11.80 -9.66
N TYR A 308 13.62 -10.93 -8.66
CA TYR A 308 14.81 -10.10 -8.50
C TYR A 308 15.85 -10.73 -7.57
N SER A 309 17.06 -10.17 -7.59
CA SER A 309 18.11 -10.50 -6.62
C SER A 309 17.75 -9.97 -5.22
N ILE A 310 18.36 -10.55 -4.19
CA ILE A 310 18.38 -10.00 -2.82
C ILE A 310 19.29 -8.77 -2.70
N ASP A 311 20.15 -8.52 -3.70
CA ASP A 311 20.97 -7.32 -3.75
C ASP A 311 20.08 -6.07 -3.85
N ASN A 312 20.32 -5.11 -2.97
CA ASN A 312 19.62 -3.83 -2.99
C ASN A 312 20.57 -2.67 -3.24
N VAL A 313 19.99 -1.57 -3.72
CA VAL A 313 20.60 -0.25 -3.63
C VAL A 313 20.15 0.37 -2.30
N THR A 314 21.13 0.63 -1.44
CA THR A 314 20.91 1.30 -0.15
C THR A 314 21.24 2.78 -0.27
N SER A 315 20.38 3.65 0.25
CA SER A 315 20.66 5.08 0.43
C SER A 315 20.33 5.57 1.85
N ARG A 316 20.80 6.77 2.19
CA ARG A 316 20.56 7.46 3.46
C ARG A 316 20.16 8.91 3.18
N PRO A 317 18.88 9.18 2.91
CA PRO A 317 18.40 10.53 2.62
C PRO A 317 18.44 11.45 3.86
N ASP A 318 18.51 10.87 5.07
CA ASP A 318 18.63 11.55 6.35
C ASP A 318 19.45 10.67 7.33
N ASP A 319 19.87 11.22 8.47
CA ASP A 319 20.65 10.51 9.49
C ASP A 319 19.85 9.36 10.12
N ASP A 320 18.56 9.57 10.34
CA ASP A 320 17.64 8.60 10.94
C ASP A 320 16.86 7.76 9.91
N VAL A 321 17.23 7.84 8.63
CA VAL A 321 16.53 7.15 7.55
C VAL A 321 17.49 6.34 6.70
N LYS A 322 17.20 5.07 6.52
CA LYS A 322 17.88 4.21 5.56
C LYS A 322 16.87 3.61 4.60
N VAL A 323 17.11 3.73 3.30
CA VAL A 323 16.22 3.22 2.26
C VAL A 323 16.90 2.07 1.54
N TYR A 324 16.19 0.96 1.43
CA TYR A 324 16.61 -0.21 0.67
C TYR A 324 15.69 -0.35 -0.53
N GLN A 325 16.28 -0.48 -1.72
CA GLN A 325 15.54 -0.60 -2.97
C GLN A 325 15.99 -1.84 -3.73
N TRP A 326 15.04 -2.71 -4.03
CA TRP A 326 15.25 -3.88 -4.89
C TRP A 326 14.53 -3.67 -6.23
N GLY A 327 14.99 -4.35 -7.27
CA GLY A 327 14.41 -4.31 -8.61
C GLY A 327 15.44 -4.60 -9.69
N GLY A 328 15.02 -4.47 -10.94
CA GLY A 328 15.87 -4.61 -12.11
C GLY A 328 16.34 -3.25 -12.66
N PRO A 329 17.11 -3.27 -13.78
CA PRO A 329 17.60 -2.04 -14.42
C PRO A 329 16.51 -1.05 -14.81
N ASP A 330 15.31 -1.54 -15.16
CA ASP A 330 14.20 -0.72 -15.65
C ASP A 330 13.19 -0.34 -14.56
N ASN A 331 13.33 -0.86 -13.34
CA ASN A 331 12.35 -0.70 -12.26
C ASN A 331 12.94 -0.84 -10.86
N LEU A 332 14.15 -0.30 -10.66
CA LEU A 332 14.75 -0.19 -9.32
C LEU A 332 13.77 0.50 -8.36
N GLY A 333 13.62 -0.08 -7.17
CA GLY A 333 12.71 0.42 -6.14
C GLY A 333 11.29 -0.09 -6.27
N ILE A 334 11.01 -1.04 -7.17
CA ILE A 334 9.70 -1.71 -7.22
C ILE A 334 9.34 -2.35 -5.88
N ILE A 335 10.33 -2.91 -5.17
CA ILE A 335 10.22 -3.19 -3.74
C ILE A 335 11.12 -2.18 -3.03
N THR A 336 10.54 -1.40 -2.11
CA THR A 336 11.27 -0.38 -1.35
C THR A 336 10.95 -0.49 0.13
N HIS A 337 11.97 -0.43 0.98
CA HIS A 337 11.85 -0.42 2.43
C HIS A 337 12.52 0.83 3.03
N TYR A 338 11.80 1.57 3.87
CA TYR A 338 12.30 2.67 4.67
C TYR A 338 12.47 2.22 6.14
N ARG A 339 13.71 2.02 6.57
CA ARG A 339 14.06 1.84 7.98
C ARG A 339 14.19 3.20 8.67
N LEU A 340 13.37 3.40 9.70
CA LEU A 340 13.28 4.65 10.46
C LEU A 340 13.89 4.46 11.85
N ASN A 341 15.10 4.98 12.03
CA ASN A 341 15.85 4.83 13.26
C ASN A 341 15.16 5.55 14.43
N GLY A 342 14.98 4.86 15.56
CA GLY A 342 14.34 5.41 16.76
C GLY A 342 12.83 5.64 16.65
N TRP A 343 12.22 5.31 15.50
CA TRP A 343 10.77 5.48 15.31
C TRP A 343 9.99 4.31 15.92
N ILE A 344 8.81 4.61 16.45
CA ILE A 344 7.94 3.69 17.20
C ILE A 344 6.82 3.10 16.31
N HIS A 345 5.91 2.31 16.90
CA HIS A 345 4.70 1.80 16.23
C HIS A 345 3.68 2.89 15.90
N SER A 346 3.95 3.65 14.85
CA SER A 346 3.06 4.72 14.40
C SER A 346 3.26 5.01 12.91
N TYR A 347 2.22 5.53 12.28
CA TYR A 347 2.30 6.00 10.90
C TYR A 347 3.32 7.13 10.78
N ALA A 348 4.32 6.98 9.93
CA ALA A 348 5.44 7.92 9.82
C ALA A 348 4.99 9.28 9.26
N ARG A 349 4.89 10.26 10.18
CA ARG A 349 4.63 11.67 9.89
C ARG A 349 5.56 12.55 10.70
N LYS A 350 6.17 13.54 10.06
CA LYS A 350 6.99 14.55 10.72
C LYS A 350 6.19 15.36 11.74
N SER A 351 4.91 15.61 11.46
CA SER A 351 4.01 16.29 12.41
C SER A 351 3.80 15.49 13.70
N ALA A 352 4.01 14.17 13.68
CA ALA A 352 3.97 13.27 14.83
C ALA A 352 5.38 12.97 15.41
N GLY A 353 6.44 13.56 14.85
CA GLY A 353 7.82 13.36 15.29
C GLY A 353 8.62 12.30 14.53
N ALA A 354 8.08 11.74 13.44
CA ALA A 354 8.81 10.79 12.62
C ALA A 354 9.96 11.47 11.85
N PRO A 355 11.01 10.72 11.45
CA PRO A 355 12.09 11.24 10.60
C PRO A 355 11.60 11.74 9.23
N ILE A 356 10.49 11.18 8.71
CA ILE A 356 9.94 11.47 7.38
C ILE A 356 8.41 11.51 7.38
N ASP A 357 7.84 12.05 6.30
CA ASP A 357 6.42 11.94 5.96
C ASP A 357 6.25 10.83 4.91
N ALA A 358 5.58 9.74 5.27
CA ALA A 358 5.40 8.60 4.37
C ALA A 358 4.41 8.88 3.24
N THR A 359 3.31 9.59 3.49
CA THR A 359 2.25 9.85 2.49
C THR A 359 2.77 10.43 1.17
N PRO A 360 3.52 11.54 1.12
CA PRO A 360 3.98 12.09 -0.16
C PRO A 360 4.90 11.14 -0.92
N ILE A 361 5.72 10.36 -0.21
CA ILE A 361 6.60 9.33 -0.79
C ILE A 361 5.77 8.17 -1.36
N ILE A 362 4.74 7.73 -0.64
CA ILE A 362 3.80 6.69 -1.09
C ILE A 362 3.05 7.15 -2.33
N MET A 363 2.58 8.39 -2.36
CA MET A 363 1.88 8.94 -3.53
C MET A 363 2.81 9.02 -4.73
N GLU A 364 4.06 9.48 -4.57
CA GLU A 364 5.06 9.43 -5.65
C GLU A 364 5.29 8.00 -6.14
N PHE A 365 5.49 7.07 -5.22
CA PHE A 365 5.65 5.65 -5.54
C PHE A 365 4.48 5.13 -6.36
N PHE A 366 3.24 5.38 -5.93
CA PHE A 366 2.01 4.96 -6.58
C PHE A 366 1.80 5.55 -7.98
N TYR A 367 2.04 6.85 -8.15
CA TYR A 367 1.92 7.49 -9.47
C TYR A 367 3.01 7.04 -10.45
N ASN A 368 4.15 6.58 -9.95
CA ASN A 368 5.20 5.96 -10.77
C ASN A 368 4.86 4.52 -11.19
N GLN A 369 3.84 3.88 -10.58
CA GLN A 369 3.35 2.57 -11.00
C GLN A 369 2.20 2.71 -11.98
N THR A 370 2.34 2.12 -13.17
CA THR A 370 1.24 1.98 -14.12
C THR A 370 0.79 0.53 -14.21
N ASN A 371 -0.52 0.27 -14.25
CA ASN A 371 -1.03 -1.10 -14.35
C ASN A 371 -0.54 -1.81 -15.62
N PHE A 372 0.09 -2.98 -15.40
CA PHE A 372 0.73 -3.82 -16.41
C PHE A 372 -0.27 -4.65 -17.24
N THR A 373 -1.58 -4.52 -17.01
CA THR A 373 -2.62 -5.19 -17.81
C THR A 373 -2.75 -4.65 -19.24
N THR A 374 -2.09 -3.53 -19.56
CA THR A 374 -1.84 -3.16 -20.95
C THR A 374 -0.59 -3.89 -21.44
N SER A 375 -0.78 -4.85 -22.36
CA SER A 375 0.32 -5.40 -23.14
C SER A 375 1.17 -4.23 -23.63
N ARG A 376 2.40 -4.14 -23.14
CA ARG A 376 3.36 -3.11 -23.54
C ARG A 376 3.58 -3.29 -25.02
N THR A 377 2.78 -2.60 -25.85
CA THR A 377 3.04 -2.54 -27.27
C THR A 377 4.32 -1.74 -27.37
N ALA A 378 5.45 -2.46 -27.41
CA ALA A 378 6.75 -1.91 -27.64
C ALA A 378 6.64 -1.11 -28.93
N THR A 379 6.54 0.21 -28.79
CA THR A 379 6.65 1.09 -29.94
C THR A 379 8.13 1.06 -30.25
N SER A 380 8.54 0.17 -31.15
CA SER A 380 9.89 0.17 -31.69
C SER A 380 10.03 1.46 -32.49
N THR A 381 10.49 2.52 -31.84
CA THR A 381 11.05 3.66 -32.55
C THR A 381 12.35 3.15 -33.18
N GLY A 382 12.28 2.90 -34.48
CA GLY A 382 13.42 2.45 -35.27
C GLY A 382 14.61 3.38 -35.04
N THR A 383 15.71 2.82 -34.53
CA THR A 383 16.99 3.49 -34.56
C THR A 383 17.55 3.36 -35.99
N PRO A 384 18.02 4.44 -36.63
CA PRO A 384 18.59 4.36 -37.96
C PRO A 384 19.88 3.56 -37.93
N THR A 385 19.98 2.60 -38.84
CA THR A 385 21.17 1.81 -39.14
C THR A 385 22.36 2.72 -39.49
N SER A 386 23.40 2.72 -38.66
CA SER A 386 24.74 3.15 -39.08
C SER A 386 25.67 1.95 -39.10
N THR A 387 25.93 1.49 -40.31
CA THR A 387 26.89 0.45 -40.67
C THR A 387 28.31 0.91 -40.35
N SER A 388 29.04 0.17 -39.54
CA SER A 388 30.51 0.18 -39.58
C SER A 388 31.04 -1.25 -39.46
N SER A 389 31.50 -1.73 -40.60
CA SER A 389 32.24 -2.95 -40.85
C SER A 389 33.45 -3.13 -39.95
N ALA A 390 33.53 -4.29 -39.28
CA ALA A 390 34.78 -4.84 -38.76
C ALA A 390 34.99 -6.22 -39.38
N THR A 391 36.00 -6.29 -40.24
CA THR A 391 36.46 -7.45 -41.00
C THR A 391 36.98 -8.53 -40.07
N ALA A 392 36.41 -9.73 -40.13
CA ALA A 392 36.97 -10.92 -39.51
C ALA A 392 38.05 -11.52 -40.42
N SER A 393 39.27 -11.66 -39.90
CA SER A 393 40.34 -12.46 -40.48
C SER A 393 40.35 -13.85 -39.83
N SER A 394 40.22 -14.85 -40.69
CA SER A 394 40.22 -16.29 -40.44
C SER A 394 41.59 -16.83 -40.03
N THR A 395 41.59 -17.81 -39.13
CA THR A 395 42.51 -18.97 -39.20
C THR A 395 41.82 -20.23 -38.70
N SER A 396 41.87 -21.25 -39.54
CA SER A 396 41.32 -22.59 -39.38
C SER A 396 42.26 -23.54 -38.64
N SER A 397 41.72 -24.49 -37.88
CA SER A 397 42.24 -25.86 -37.86
C SER A 397 41.13 -26.83 -37.42
N ALA A 398 40.87 -27.81 -38.28
CA ALA A 398 39.92 -28.89 -38.09
C ALA A 398 40.55 -30.08 -37.35
N ALA A 399 39.74 -30.80 -36.56
CA ALA A 399 39.86 -32.25 -36.43
C ALA A 399 38.50 -32.83 -36.01
N ALA A 400 38.01 -33.77 -36.81
CA ALA A 400 36.74 -34.46 -36.66
C ALA A 400 36.89 -35.74 -35.82
N GLY A 401 35.83 -36.12 -35.12
CA GLY A 401 35.66 -37.45 -34.51
C GLY A 401 34.18 -37.73 -34.24
N LYS A 402 33.58 -38.57 -35.09
CA LYS A 402 32.22 -39.12 -35.00
C LYS A 402 32.11 -40.15 -33.86
N PHE A 403 30.91 -40.38 -33.31
CA PHE A 403 30.24 -41.68 -33.00
C PHE A 403 28.99 -41.33 -32.16
N ALA A 404 27.76 -41.36 -32.71
CA ALA A 404 26.86 -42.49 -32.97
C ALA A 404 25.88 -42.77 -31.82
N GLU A 405 24.59 -42.62 -32.15
CA GLU A 405 23.41 -43.07 -31.39
C GLU A 405 23.38 -44.61 -31.25
N SER A 406 22.78 -45.10 -30.16
CA SER A 406 21.84 -46.21 -30.25
C SER A 406 20.99 -46.37 -28.98
N HIS A 407 19.69 -46.52 -29.23
CA HIS A 407 18.58 -46.99 -28.41
C HIS A 407 18.86 -48.13 -27.42
N ILE A 408 18.00 -48.26 -26.40
CA ILE A 408 17.16 -49.45 -26.15
C ILE A 408 15.96 -49.05 -25.26
N ALA A 409 14.78 -49.54 -25.64
CA ALA A 409 13.53 -49.42 -24.92
C ALA A 409 13.14 -50.75 -24.26
N SER A 410 12.40 -50.62 -23.15
CA SER A 410 11.21 -51.39 -22.78
C SER A 410 11.32 -52.60 -21.83
N VAL A 411 10.20 -52.77 -21.09
CA VAL A 411 9.64 -53.96 -20.39
C VAL A 411 10.09 -54.17 -18.92
N VAL A 412 9.26 -54.39 -17.88
CA VAL A 412 7.79 -54.53 -17.66
C VAL A 412 7.50 -54.50 -16.13
N ALA A 413 6.28 -54.03 -15.80
CA ALA A 413 5.37 -54.32 -14.68
C ALA A 413 5.84 -54.77 -13.27
N GLY A 414 5.14 -54.17 -12.28
CA GLY A 414 4.33 -54.95 -11.32
C GLY A 414 4.66 -54.76 -9.84
N LEU A 415 3.79 -54.07 -9.10
CA LEU A 415 2.97 -54.64 -8.01
C LEU A 415 2.42 -53.53 -7.09
N ALA A 416 1.10 -53.54 -6.96
CA ALA A 416 0.40 -52.96 -5.82
C ALA A 416 0.48 -53.94 -4.63
N LEU A 417 0.66 -53.43 -3.41
CA LEU A 417 -0.28 -53.67 -2.31
C LEU A 417 0.06 -52.80 -1.09
N ALA A 418 -1.00 -52.39 -0.40
CA ALA A 418 -1.07 -51.70 0.88
C ALA A 418 -0.27 -52.38 2.00
N TRP A 419 0.00 -51.67 3.10
CA TRP A 419 -0.53 -52.02 4.43
C TRP A 419 -0.36 -50.85 5.40
N VAL A 420 -1.32 -50.82 6.31
CA VAL A 420 -1.62 -49.88 7.39
C VAL A 420 -0.50 -49.83 8.45
N LEU A 421 -0.19 -48.63 8.95
CA LEU A 421 -0.16 -48.27 10.38
C LEU A 421 -0.14 -46.74 10.54
#